data_AF-A0A7R9Z3U7-F1
#
_entry.id   AF-A0A7R9Z3U7-F1
#
_cell.length_a   1.000
_cell.length_b   1.000
_cell.length_c   1.000
_cell.angle_alpha   90.00
_cell.angle_beta   90.00
_cell.angle_gamma   90.00
#
_symmetry.space_group_name_H-M   'P 1'
#
loop_
_entity.id
_entity.type
_entity.pdbx_description
1 polymer ?
#
loop_
_entity_poly.entity_id
_entity_poly.type
_entity_poly.pdbx_seq_one_letter_code
_entity_poly.pdbx_strand_id
1 'polypeptide(L)'
;AVEFLASVGYDPVYGARPVKRALQRELQTLLAQALLRNEFEEQDTIVVEAAAAAGGGVAGGRNPLQQFPVVLHLLVSQYFRSAVVTPQLITDLAGYLSATASTGPSPRGGADAVSLSEFKATLMHVLEAICQQSELLAQHHAVMLGSLLPSVCEVVANGAESGDNRFFCLRMASDVAMNFLMDPDVYVAPAPGTEAPPGSATAAVDALLREKIFPCVPRLLLDEDPMPLYALKLLGGLLEVNPSYVRDVEAMGLAPQFFEFLSLEHANNNVHNIRLCRQVIANGTLPVAALLQMRVAEKVAAVLGYATQNNVEPFLEPVLELSHTIVRRDVRELEAGGAQGGGLTVLFMDEAATFLELTAHADGGVSRAAAACVLDLITVFPQQVAPWLLSAESVAVVTNVLQGEHLAPGPATVSVPMQQLMLEALAAAVDEPGAVGAVSNELVALYEAVRHIGASGDLSVRPQAARIAAQLAGFMQ
;
A
#
# COMPACT_ATOMS: atom_id res chain seq x y z
N ALA A 1 21.91 17.14 -31.09
CA ALA A 1 21.64 15.69 -31.04
C ALA A 1 20.15 15.36 -31.17
N VAL A 2 19.30 15.88 -30.28
CA VAL A 2 17.83 15.67 -30.30
C VAL A 2 17.19 16.06 -31.65
N GLU A 3 17.51 17.25 -32.17
CA GLU A 3 17.01 17.71 -33.48
C GLU A 3 17.46 16.82 -34.65
N PHE A 4 18.71 16.34 -34.62
CA PHE A 4 19.23 15.42 -35.62
C PHE A 4 18.48 14.08 -35.59
N LEU A 5 18.27 13.51 -34.40
CA LEU A 5 17.50 12.27 -34.23
C LEU A 5 16.03 12.43 -34.62
N ALA A 6 15.43 13.59 -34.36
CA ALA A 6 14.09 13.93 -34.84
C ALA A 6 14.04 14.01 -36.37
N SER A 7 15.08 14.56 -37.00
CA SER A 7 15.17 14.70 -38.47
C SER A 7 15.42 13.37 -39.20
N VAL A 8 16.22 12.46 -38.62
CA VAL A 8 16.62 11.17 -39.20
C VAL A 8 15.66 10.03 -38.84
N GLY A 9 15.05 10.10 -37.65
CA GLY A 9 14.24 9.03 -37.08
C GLY A 9 12.75 9.09 -37.40
N TYR A 10 12.24 10.20 -37.93
CA TYR A 10 10.83 10.35 -38.27
C TYR A 10 10.59 10.16 -39.78
N ASP A 11 9.75 9.18 -40.13
CA ASP A 11 9.35 8.92 -41.51
C ASP A 11 7.83 9.18 -41.67
N PRO A 12 7.38 9.95 -42.68
CA PRO A 12 5.95 10.28 -42.87
C PRO A 12 5.02 9.07 -43.09
N VAL A 13 5.56 7.95 -43.59
CA VAL A 13 4.82 6.70 -43.86
C VAL A 13 4.89 5.77 -42.66
N TYR A 14 6.04 5.73 -41.95
CA TYR A 14 6.27 4.79 -40.84
C TYR A 14 6.20 5.41 -39.43
N GLY A 15 5.96 6.73 -39.32
CA GLY A 15 5.93 7.48 -38.06
C GLY A 15 7.31 7.57 -37.40
N ALA A 16 7.34 7.63 -36.06
CA ALA A 16 8.57 7.67 -35.28
C ALA A 16 9.23 6.29 -35.06
N ARG A 17 8.73 5.22 -35.68
CA ARG A 17 9.31 3.86 -35.61
C ARG A 17 10.79 3.81 -36.03
N PRO A 18 11.29 4.58 -37.01
CA PRO A 18 12.71 4.64 -37.33
C PRO A 18 13.57 5.33 -36.27
N VAL A 19 13.02 6.10 -35.31
CA VAL A 19 13.80 6.78 -34.25
C VAL A 19 14.56 5.76 -33.41
N LYS A 20 13.91 4.66 -33.01
CA LYS A 20 14.58 3.59 -32.25
C LYS A 20 15.74 2.97 -33.04
N ARG A 21 15.56 2.78 -34.35
CA ARG A 21 16.62 2.24 -35.24
C ARG A 21 17.73 3.25 -35.51
N ALA A 22 17.39 4.52 -35.69
CA ALA A 22 18.34 5.61 -35.84
C ALA A 22 19.19 5.76 -34.57
N LEU A 23 18.57 5.69 -33.40
CA LEU A 23 19.25 5.72 -32.11
C LEU A 23 20.17 4.50 -31.89
N GLN A 24 19.72 3.31 -32.31
CA GLN A 24 20.57 2.12 -32.34
C GLN A 24 21.77 2.28 -33.26
N ARG A 25 21.56 2.75 -34.51
CA ARG A 25 22.61 2.83 -35.53
C ARG A 25 23.59 3.96 -35.25
N GLU A 26 23.08 5.15 -35.00
CA GLU A 26 23.86 6.40 -34.90
C GLU A 26 24.46 6.63 -33.52
N LEU A 27 24.01 5.92 -32.49
CA LEU A 27 24.59 6.02 -31.15
C LEU A 27 25.02 4.68 -30.58
N GLN A 28 24.07 3.78 -30.32
CA GLN A 28 24.35 2.54 -29.55
C GLN A 28 25.41 1.67 -30.23
N THR A 29 25.30 1.50 -31.55
CA THR A 29 26.24 0.69 -32.33
C THR A 29 27.64 1.31 -32.34
N LEU A 30 27.74 2.64 -32.44
CA LEU A 30 29.03 3.33 -32.44
C LEU A 30 29.71 3.25 -31.07
N LEU A 31 28.95 3.47 -29.98
CA LEU A 31 29.47 3.31 -28.61
C LEU A 31 29.91 1.87 -28.34
N ALA A 32 29.13 0.87 -28.76
CA ALA A 32 29.50 -0.54 -28.61
C ALA A 32 30.80 -0.88 -29.36
N GLN A 33 30.97 -0.34 -30.57
CA GLN A 33 32.21 -0.54 -31.34
C GLN A 33 33.42 0.13 -30.71
N ALA A 34 33.26 1.35 -30.16
CA ALA A 34 34.32 2.06 -29.47
C ALA A 34 34.73 1.37 -28.16
N LEU A 35 33.76 0.87 -27.39
CA LEU A 35 34.01 0.05 -26.19
C LEU A 35 34.77 -1.23 -26.52
N LEU A 36 34.38 -1.96 -27.58
CA LEU A 36 35.09 -3.17 -28.02
C LEU A 36 36.54 -2.89 -28.49
N ARG A 37 36.85 -1.64 -28.84
CA ARG A 37 38.20 -1.20 -29.21
C ARG A 37 39.00 -0.68 -28.02
N ASN A 38 38.46 -0.74 -26.80
CA ASN A 38 39.01 -0.13 -25.60
C ASN A 38 39.30 1.37 -25.77
N GLU A 39 38.46 2.09 -26.54
CA GLU A 39 38.56 3.54 -26.70
C GLU A 39 38.00 4.30 -25.49
N PHE A 40 37.22 3.63 -24.64
CA PHE A 40 36.66 4.16 -23.40
C PHE A 40 36.85 3.15 -22.26
N GLU A 41 37.14 3.65 -21.06
CA GLU A 41 37.28 2.87 -19.83
C GLU A 41 36.08 3.08 -18.89
N GLU A 42 36.02 2.27 -17.83
CA GLU A 42 34.99 2.38 -16.83
C GLU A 42 35.09 3.74 -16.11
N GLN A 43 33.95 4.42 -15.93
CA GLN A 43 33.81 5.80 -15.41
C GLN A 43 34.14 6.96 -16.38
N ASP A 44 34.43 6.68 -17.65
CA ASP A 44 34.59 7.74 -18.65
C ASP A 44 33.28 8.49 -18.93
N THR A 45 33.38 9.82 -18.99
CA THR A 45 32.25 10.68 -19.40
C THR A 45 32.30 10.91 -20.91
N ILE A 46 31.40 10.26 -21.64
CA ILE A 46 31.33 10.36 -23.10
C ILE A 46 30.40 11.51 -23.51
N VAL A 47 30.97 12.52 -24.16
CA VAL A 47 30.21 13.66 -24.72
C VAL A 47 29.84 13.36 -26.17
N VAL A 48 28.55 13.41 -26.49
CA VAL A 48 28.03 13.13 -27.83
C VAL A 48 27.44 14.39 -28.43
N GLU A 49 28.07 14.89 -29.49
CA GLU A 49 27.59 16.04 -30.25
C GLU A 49 27.10 15.61 -31.63
N ALA A 50 26.04 16.26 -32.12
CA ALA A 50 25.65 16.10 -33.51
C ALA A 50 26.55 17.01 -34.36
N ALA A 51 27.16 16.47 -35.41
CA ALA A 51 27.86 17.30 -36.38
C ALA A 51 26.88 18.32 -36.97
N ALA A 52 27.24 19.61 -36.93
CA ALA A 52 26.40 20.68 -37.46
C ALA A 52 25.99 20.33 -38.89
N ALA A 53 24.68 20.31 -39.15
CA ALA A 53 24.16 20.01 -40.47
C ALA A 53 24.60 21.11 -41.45
N ALA A 54 25.63 20.82 -42.25
CA ALA A 54 26.00 21.64 -43.38
C ALA A 54 24.86 21.60 -44.41
N GLY A 55 24.08 22.68 -44.48
CA GLY A 55 23.24 23.07 -45.61
C GLY A 55 22.35 21.98 -46.21
N GLY A 56 21.15 21.81 -45.65
CA GLY A 56 20.07 21.05 -46.28
C GLY A 56 18.73 21.63 -45.86
N GLY A 57 17.99 22.20 -46.81
CA GLY A 57 16.77 22.98 -46.56
C GLY A 57 15.76 22.27 -45.68
N VAL A 58 15.13 23.05 -44.81
CA VAL A 58 13.99 22.67 -43.96
C VAL A 58 12.95 21.97 -44.84
N ALA A 59 12.87 20.64 -44.75
CA ALA A 59 11.84 19.86 -45.41
C ALA A 59 10.48 20.38 -44.94
N GLY A 60 9.69 20.87 -45.90
CA GLY A 60 8.57 21.79 -45.69
C GLY A 60 7.54 21.38 -44.66
N GLY A 61 6.96 22.40 -44.00
CA GLY A 61 5.62 22.40 -43.41
C GLY A 61 5.22 21.15 -42.62
N ARG A 62 6.10 20.57 -41.82
CA ARG A 62 5.76 19.41 -40.99
C ARG A 62 5.01 19.89 -39.76
N ASN A 63 3.83 19.33 -39.50
CA ASN A 63 3.04 19.70 -38.33
C ASN A 63 3.79 19.27 -37.05
N PRO A 64 4.13 20.18 -36.13
CA PRO A 64 4.86 19.85 -34.90
C PRO A 64 4.24 18.72 -34.09
N LEU A 65 2.90 18.59 -34.12
CA LEU A 65 2.17 17.53 -33.42
C LEU A 65 2.50 16.13 -33.97
N GLN A 66 2.79 16.02 -35.26
CA GLN A 66 3.15 14.75 -35.88
C GLN A 66 4.54 14.25 -35.45
N GLN A 67 5.43 15.15 -35.02
CA GLN A 67 6.77 14.80 -34.54
C GLN A 67 6.81 14.47 -33.04
N PHE A 68 5.72 14.72 -32.31
CA PHE A 68 5.64 14.50 -30.87
C PHE A 68 6.02 13.07 -30.41
N PRO A 69 5.70 11.98 -31.14
CA PRO A 69 6.13 10.63 -30.76
C PRO A 69 7.66 10.43 -30.71
N VAL A 70 8.46 11.32 -31.32
CA VAL A 70 9.92 11.32 -31.18
C VAL A 70 10.32 11.51 -29.71
N VAL A 71 9.62 12.38 -28.97
CA VAL A 71 9.88 12.64 -27.54
C VAL A 71 9.77 11.34 -26.73
N LEU A 72 8.71 10.56 -26.96
CA LEU A 72 8.52 9.27 -26.31
C LEU A 72 9.72 8.33 -26.53
N HIS A 73 10.21 8.21 -27.77
CA HIS A 73 11.33 7.33 -28.07
C HIS A 73 12.65 7.79 -27.45
N LEU A 74 12.85 9.11 -27.30
CA LEU A 74 14.02 9.64 -26.61
C LEU A 74 13.95 9.40 -25.11
N LEU A 75 12.76 9.52 -24.51
CA LEU A 75 12.54 9.26 -23.08
C LEU A 75 12.69 7.78 -22.70
N VAL A 76 12.25 6.87 -23.57
CA VAL A 76 12.43 5.43 -23.35
C VAL A 76 13.89 4.99 -23.57
N SER A 77 14.74 5.84 -24.13
CA SER A 77 16.16 5.55 -24.30
C SER A 77 16.94 5.78 -23.01
N GLN A 78 17.63 4.74 -22.54
CA GLN A 78 18.50 4.80 -21.35
C GLN A 78 19.61 5.86 -21.44
N TYR A 79 20.00 6.27 -22.66
CA TYR A 79 21.11 7.20 -22.89
C TYR A 79 20.68 8.67 -22.97
N PHE A 80 19.44 8.94 -23.39
CA PHE A 80 18.97 10.31 -23.63
C PHE A 80 17.94 10.79 -22.62
N ARG A 81 17.34 9.88 -21.84
CA ARG A 81 16.28 10.21 -20.88
C ARG A 81 16.66 11.37 -19.94
N SER A 82 17.83 11.31 -19.30
CA SER A 82 18.28 12.33 -18.34
C SER A 82 18.65 13.65 -19.02
N ALA A 83 19.04 13.61 -20.30
CA ALA A 83 19.34 14.81 -21.07
C ALA A 83 18.07 15.49 -21.62
N VAL A 84 17.01 14.72 -21.86
CA VAL A 84 15.76 15.20 -22.47
C VAL A 84 14.76 15.66 -21.42
N VAL A 85 14.69 14.97 -20.28
CA VAL A 85 13.83 15.38 -19.17
C VAL A 85 14.43 16.63 -18.53
N THR A 86 13.74 17.75 -18.74
CA THR A 86 14.10 19.05 -18.17
C THR A 86 12.88 19.62 -17.43
N PRO A 87 13.09 20.53 -16.46
CA PRO A 87 11.99 21.25 -15.82
C PRO A 87 11.02 21.88 -16.83
N GLN A 88 11.53 22.51 -17.88
CA GLN A 88 10.70 23.13 -18.92
C GLN A 88 9.83 22.12 -19.65
N LEU A 89 10.41 20.97 -20.06
CA LEU A 89 9.63 19.92 -20.72
C LEU A 89 8.48 19.43 -19.83
N ILE A 90 8.73 19.23 -18.54
CA ILE A 90 7.69 18.79 -17.59
C ILE A 90 6.57 19.83 -17.51
N THR A 91 6.91 21.12 -17.40
CA THR A 91 5.93 22.22 -17.39
C THR A 91 5.12 22.28 -18.70
N ASP A 92 5.77 22.11 -19.85
CA ASP A 92 5.11 22.11 -21.15
C ASP A 92 4.14 20.92 -21.28
N LEU A 93 4.56 19.73 -20.86
CA LEU A 93 3.72 18.52 -20.85
C LEU A 93 2.49 18.68 -19.93
N ALA A 94 2.66 19.31 -18.78
CA ALA A 94 1.55 19.65 -17.88
C ALA A 94 0.56 20.62 -18.56
N GLY A 95 1.08 21.65 -19.24
CA GLY A 95 0.27 22.60 -20.01
C GLY A 95 -0.51 21.93 -21.14
N TYR A 96 0.12 21.01 -21.90
CA TYR A 96 -0.57 20.23 -22.92
C TYR A 96 -1.66 19.33 -22.34
N LEU A 97 -1.43 18.74 -21.16
CA LEU A 97 -2.42 17.92 -20.48
C LEU A 97 -3.65 18.76 -20.10
N SER A 98 -3.48 19.89 -19.42
CA SER A 98 -4.60 20.77 -19.05
C SER A 98 -5.35 21.33 -20.27
N ALA A 99 -4.63 21.64 -21.36
CA ALA A 99 -5.25 22.12 -22.61
C ALA A 99 -6.12 21.03 -23.28
N THR A 100 -5.59 19.80 -23.37
CA THR A 100 -6.32 18.66 -23.97
C THR A 100 -7.42 18.10 -23.05
N ALA A 101 -7.41 18.47 -21.77
CA ALA A 101 -8.47 18.15 -20.82
C ALA A 101 -9.68 19.11 -20.92
N SER A 102 -9.42 20.34 -21.34
CA SER A 102 -10.44 21.39 -21.45
C SER A 102 -11.23 21.30 -22.77
N THR A 103 -10.67 20.63 -23.77
CA THR A 103 -11.33 20.32 -25.04
C THR A 103 -12.25 19.12 -24.85
N GLY A 104 -13.52 19.36 -24.50
CA GLY A 104 -14.54 18.30 -24.41
C GLY A 104 -14.72 17.52 -25.72
N PRO A 105 -15.53 16.44 -25.74
CA PRO A 105 -15.74 15.61 -26.93
C PRO A 105 -16.19 16.50 -28.09
N SER A 106 -15.32 16.63 -29.10
CA SER A 106 -15.59 17.51 -30.24
C SER A 106 -16.84 17.01 -30.99
N PRO A 107 -17.90 17.83 -31.13
CA PRO A 107 -19.13 17.42 -31.82
C PRO A 107 -18.95 17.27 -33.35
N ARG A 108 -17.74 17.50 -33.86
CA ARG A 108 -17.37 17.35 -35.27
C ARG A 108 -16.28 16.29 -35.38
N GLY A 109 -16.67 15.09 -35.78
CA GLY A 109 -15.76 13.98 -36.13
C GLY A 109 -14.99 14.26 -37.42
N GLY A 110 -14.06 15.21 -37.38
CA GLY A 110 -13.14 15.55 -38.46
C GLY A 110 -11.73 15.02 -38.21
N ALA A 111 -10.86 15.13 -39.23
CA ALA A 111 -9.46 14.71 -39.15
C ALA A 111 -8.68 15.38 -37.99
N ASP A 112 -9.03 16.62 -37.64
CA ASP A 112 -8.40 17.36 -36.53
C ASP A 112 -8.73 16.75 -35.15
N ALA A 113 -9.93 16.20 -34.98
CA ALA A 113 -10.32 15.53 -33.74
C ALA A 113 -9.57 14.20 -33.56
N VAL A 114 -9.34 13.47 -34.65
CA VAL A 114 -8.52 12.25 -34.67
C VAL A 114 -7.07 12.60 -34.32
N SER A 115 -6.48 13.62 -34.96
CA SER A 115 -5.13 14.09 -34.66
C SER A 115 -4.94 14.51 -33.20
N LEU A 116 -5.93 15.16 -32.58
CA LEU A 116 -5.88 15.56 -31.17
C LEU A 116 -5.93 14.35 -30.23
N SER A 117 -6.76 13.35 -30.55
CA SER A 117 -6.84 12.10 -29.78
C SER A 117 -5.54 11.29 -29.84
N GLU A 118 -4.92 11.17 -31.02
CA GLU A 118 -3.62 10.52 -31.19
C GLU A 118 -2.50 11.26 -30.44
N PHE A 119 -2.52 12.59 -30.50
CA PHE A 119 -1.61 13.43 -29.72
C PHE A 119 -1.79 13.20 -28.22
N LYS A 120 -3.03 13.23 -27.71
CA LYS A 120 -3.32 13.01 -26.28
C LYS A 120 -2.90 11.62 -25.83
N ALA A 121 -3.16 10.58 -26.61
CA ALA A 121 -2.69 9.22 -26.32
C ALA A 121 -1.15 9.17 -26.24
N THR A 122 -0.46 9.81 -27.17
CA THR A 122 1.01 9.90 -27.15
C THR A 122 1.52 10.69 -25.94
N LEU A 123 0.85 11.80 -25.58
CA LEU A 123 1.15 12.61 -24.40
C LEU A 123 1.04 11.79 -23.12
N MET A 124 -0.02 11.00 -22.98
CA MET A 124 -0.20 10.11 -21.83
C MET A 124 0.94 9.09 -21.73
N HIS A 125 1.36 8.48 -22.84
CA HIS A 125 2.51 7.57 -22.83
C HIS A 125 3.84 8.26 -22.50
N VAL A 126 4.04 9.50 -22.95
CA VAL A 126 5.19 10.32 -22.59
C VAL A 126 5.22 10.58 -21.08
N LEU A 127 4.08 10.95 -20.50
CA LEU A 127 3.94 11.19 -19.06
C LEU A 127 4.19 9.92 -18.24
N GLU A 128 3.61 8.79 -18.64
CA GLU A 128 3.86 7.50 -17.98
C GLU A 128 5.32 7.09 -18.03
N ALA A 129 6.00 7.27 -19.17
CA ALA A 129 7.42 6.96 -19.29
C ALA A 129 8.29 7.79 -18.32
N ILE A 130 7.93 9.06 -18.08
CA ILE A 130 8.63 9.92 -17.12
C ILE A 130 8.30 9.48 -15.68
N CYS A 131 7.03 9.25 -15.38
CA CYS A 131 6.55 8.94 -14.03
C CYS A 131 6.96 7.54 -13.53
N GLN A 132 7.35 6.62 -14.42
CA GLN A 132 7.88 5.31 -14.03
C GLN A 132 9.36 5.34 -13.60
N GLN A 133 10.04 6.49 -13.67
CA GLN A 133 11.47 6.61 -13.39
C GLN A 133 11.69 7.33 -12.05
N SER A 134 11.87 6.56 -10.97
CA SER A 134 12.03 7.09 -9.61
C SER A 134 13.16 8.12 -9.46
N GLU A 135 14.31 7.89 -10.10
CA GLU A 135 15.45 8.82 -10.09
C GLU A 135 15.08 10.20 -10.66
N LEU A 136 14.34 10.24 -11.77
CA LEU A 136 13.92 11.48 -12.43
C LEU A 136 12.81 12.19 -11.65
N LEU A 137 11.92 11.42 -11.01
CA LEU A 137 10.93 11.95 -10.09
C LEU A 137 11.62 12.68 -8.94
N ALA A 138 12.55 12.03 -8.25
CA ALA A 138 13.30 12.61 -7.14
C ALA A 138 14.11 13.84 -7.60
N GLN A 139 14.80 13.77 -8.74
CA GLN A 139 15.59 14.89 -9.26
C GLN A 139 14.75 16.14 -9.61
N HIS A 140 13.53 15.95 -10.12
CA HIS A 140 12.67 17.04 -10.60
C HIS A 140 11.42 17.26 -9.74
N HIS A 141 11.44 16.78 -8.49
CA HIS A 141 10.30 16.78 -7.57
C HIS A 141 9.57 18.13 -7.48
N ALA A 142 10.30 19.25 -7.48
CA ALA A 142 9.72 20.60 -7.38
C ALA A 142 8.76 20.93 -8.55
N VAL A 143 9.13 20.63 -9.79
CA VAL A 143 8.28 20.91 -10.98
C VAL A 143 7.19 19.85 -11.12
N MET A 144 7.46 18.61 -10.73
CA MET A 144 6.45 17.55 -10.69
C MET A 144 5.30 17.93 -9.74
N LEU A 145 5.64 18.39 -8.52
CA LEU A 145 4.67 18.82 -7.52
C LEU A 145 4.00 20.16 -7.87
N GLY A 146 4.76 21.10 -8.42
CA GLY A 146 4.27 22.46 -8.72
C GLY A 146 3.51 22.61 -10.03
N SER A 147 3.67 21.69 -10.99
CA SER A 147 3.05 21.81 -12.33
C SER A 147 2.38 20.52 -12.78
N LEU A 148 3.12 19.41 -12.86
CA LEU A 148 2.59 18.19 -13.48
C LEU A 148 1.45 17.55 -12.68
N LEU A 149 1.68 17.21 -11.40
CA LEU A 149 0.67 16.54 -10.59
C LEU A 149 -0.61 17.37 -10.41
N PRO A 150 -0.57 18.70 -10.23
CA PRO A 150 -1.77 19.53 -10.29
C PRO A 150 -2.58 19.32 -11.58
N SER A 151 -1.94 19.37 -12.76
CA SER A 151 -2.62 19.12 -14.04
C SER A 151 -3.18 17.70 -14.16
N VAL A 152 -2.47 16.70 -13.63
CA VAL A 152 -2.95 15.31 -13.59
C VAL A 152 -4.20 15.21 -12.70
N CYS A 153 -4.19 15.84 -11.54
CA CYS A 153 -5.34 15.87 -10.63
C CYS A 153 -6.55 16.60 -11.25
N GLU A 154 -6.32 17.66 -12.03
CA GLU A 154 -7.38 18.33 -12.79
C GLU A 154 -8.08 17.38 -13.76
N VAL A 155 -7.33 16.53 -14.47
CA VAL A 155 -7.92 15.51 -15.36
C VAL A 155 -8.75 14.51 -14.56
N VAL A 156 -8.24 14.02 -13.43
CA VAL A 156 -8.98 13.07 -12.55
C VAL A 156 -10.30 13.67 -12.08
N ALA A 157 -10.29 14.94 -11.68
CA ALA A 157 -11.44 15.68 -11.20
C ALA A 157 -12.43 16.08 -12.32
N ASN A 158 -11.99 16.11 -13.59
CA ASN A 158 -12.82 16.58 -14.69
C ASN A 158 -13.87 15.53 -15.09
N GLY A 159 -15.16 15.85 -14.90
CA GLY A 159 -16.27 14.97 -15.29
C GLY A 159 -16.58 14.92 -16.79
N ALA A 160 -16.03 15.84 -17.58
CA ALA A 160 -16.18 15.81 -19.04
C ALA A 160 -15.14 14.91 -19.73
N GLU A 161 -14.12 14.47 -18.99
CA GLU A 161 -13.08 13.57 -19.50
C GLU A 161 -13.55 12.12 -19.56
N SER A 162 -12.91 11.34 -20.45
CA SER A 162 -13.21 9.91 -20.55
C SER A 162 -12.80 9.17 -19.27
N GLY A 163 -13.57 8.14 -18.90
CA GLY A 163 -13.24 7.26 -17.77
C GLY A 163 -11.81 6.70 -17.88
N ASP A 164 -11.39 6.29 -19.07
CA ASP A 164 -10.04 5.77 -19.33
C ASP A 164 -8.94 6.80 -19.03
N ASN A 165 -9.13 8.06 -19.45
CA ASN A 165 -8.14 9.12 -19.20
C ASN A 165 -8.07 9.47 -17.73
N ARG A 166 -9.24 9.58 -17.08
CA ARG A 166 -9.34 9.84 -15.64
C ARG A 166 -8.67 8.73 -14.84
N PHE A 167 -8.94 7.48 -15.19
CA PHE A 167 -8.35 6.30 -14.55
C PHE A 167 -6.82 6.27 -14.72
N PHE A 168 -6.33 6.49 -15.94
CA PHE A 168 -4.90 6.55 -16.21
C PHE A 168 -4.21 7.63 -15.37
N CYS A 169 -4.81 8.83 -15.30
CA CYS A 169 -4.28 9.93 -14.50
C CYS A 169 -4.33 9.63 -13.00
N LEU A 170 -5.38 8.97 -12.52
CA LEU A 170 -5.49 8.56 -11.11
C LEU A 170 -4.39 7.55 -10.75
N ARG A 171 -4.16 6.55 -11.59
CA ARG A 171 -3.08 5.56 -11.40
C ARG A 171 -1.72 6.26 -11.37
N MET A 172 -1.45 7.12 -12.34
CA MET A 172 -0.19 7.86 -12.41
C MET A 172 0.01 8.78 -11.20
N ALA A 173 -1.01 9.53 -10.79
CA ALA A 173 -0.95 10.36 -9.59
C ALA A 173 -0.68 9.52 -8.33
N SER A 174 -1.30 8.34 -8.23
CA SER A 174 -1.10 7.42 -7.11
C SER A 174 0.34 6.91 -7.05
N ASP A 175 0.86 6.43 -8.18
CA ASP A 175 2.21 5.86 -8.26
C ASP A 175 3.28 6.92 -7.97
N VAL A 176 3.13 8.12 -8.52
CA VAL A 176 4.07 9.22 -8.27
C VAL A 176 4.00 9.72 -6.83
N ALA A 177 2.80 9.88 -6.26
CA ALA A 177 2.63 10.29 -4.87
C ALA A 177 3.26 9.27 -3.91
N MET A 178 3.04 7.97 -4.15
CA MET A 178 3.67 6.90 -3.35
C MET A 178 5.20 6.91 -3.48
N ASN A 179 5.75 7.11 -4.69
CA ASN A 179 7.20 7.21 -4.85
C ASN A 179 7.80 8.37 -4.03
N PHE A 180 7.16 9.54 -4.02
CA PHE A 180 7.63 10.67 -3.21
C PHE A 180 7.54 10.39 -1.71
N LEU A 181 6.47 9.72 -1.28
CA LEU A 181 6.23 9.39 0.13
C LEU A 181 7.20 8.33 0.68
N MET A 182 7.69 7.44 -0.19
CA MET A 182 8.62 6.38 0.18
C MET A 182 10.10 6.80 0.06
N ASP A 183 10.38 7.96 -0.53
CA ASP A 183 11.73 8.51 -0.65
C ASP A 183 12.06 9.40 0.57
N PRO A 184 12.97 8.98 1.46
CA PRO A 184 13.29 9.70 2.69
C PRO A 184 13.97 11.06 2.45
N ASP A 185 14.58 11.29 1.28
CA ASP A 185 15.17 12.59 0.94
C ASP A 185 14.10 13.60 0.48
N VAL A 186 12.97 13.10 -0.05
CA VAL A 186 11.85 13.91 -0.54
C VAL A 186 10.81 14.14 0.54
N TYR A 187 10.41 13.09 1.25
CA TYR A 187 9.33 13.12 2.23
C TYR A 187 9.72 12.47 3.56
N VAL A 188 9.43 13.18 4.64
CA VAL A 188 9.52 12.61 5.99
C VAL A 188 8.20 12.91 6.69
N ALA A 189 7.47 11.87 7.08
CA ALA A 189 6.20 12.04 7.78
C ALA A 189 6.41 12.80 9.09
N PRO A 190 5.67 13.89 9.35
CA PRO A 190 5.79 14.65 10.59
C PRO A 190 5.29 13.82 11.75
N ALA A 191 6.22 13.28 12.56
CA ALA A 191 5.86 12.54 13.77
C ALA A 191 5.75 13.49 14.98
N PRO A 192 4.73 13.32 15.83
CA PRO A 192 4.56 14.16 17.00
C PRO A 192 5.71 13.96 17.99
N GLY A 193 6.39 15.06 18.34
CA GLY A 193 7.47 15.06 19.34
C GLY A 193 8.86 14.74 18.81
N THR A 194 9.05 14.60 17.50
CA THR A 194 10.38 14.46 16.88
C THR A 194 10.80 15.75 16.17
N GLU A 195 12.05 16.16 16.39
CA GLU A 195 12.70 17.29 15.70
C GLU A 195 13.36 16.86 14.37
N ALA A 196 12.96 15.72 13.80
CA ALA A 196 13.54 15.27 12.53
C ALA A 196 13.29 16.35 11.46
N PRO A 197 14.34 16.78 10.73
CA PRO A 197 14.15 17.76 9.68
C PRO A 197 13.22 17.19 8.62
N PRO A 198 12.25 17.97 8.11
CA PRO A 198 11.39 17.50 7.04
C PRO A 198 12.24 17.18 5.81
N GLY A 199 11.83 16.16 5.05
CA GLY A 199 12.36 15.91 3.71
C GLY A 199 12.19 17.14 2.82
N SER A 200 12.99 17.22 1.75
CA SER A 200 13.13 18.40 0.88
C SER A 200 11.81 18.95 0.31
N ALA A 201 10.76 18.12 0.19
CA ALA A 201 9.48 18.49 -0.38
C ALA A 201 8.27 18.15 0.52
N THR A 202 8.48 17.79 1.79
CA THR A 202 7.42 17.29 2.69
C THR A 202 6.18 18.18 2.69
N ALA A 203 6.34 19.49 2.91
CA ALA A 203 5.24 20.44 2.94
C ALA A 203 4.52 20.58 1.58
N ALA A 204 5.25 20.48 0.47
CA ALA A 204 4.69 20.58 -0.87
C ALA A 204 3.87 19.34 -1.25
N VAL A 205 4.34 18.14 -0.85
CA VAL A 205 3.59 16.89 -0.99
C VAL A 205 2.30 16.95 -0.18
N ASP A 206 2.39 17.29 1.10
CA ASP A 206 1.24 17.46 2.00
C ASP A 206 0.20 18.45 1.44
N ALA A 207 0.65 19.61 0.95
CA ALA A 207 -0.22 20.63 0.37
C ALA A 207 -0.93 20.11 -0.88
N LEU A 208 -0.19 19.48 -1.81
CA LEU A 208 -0.76 18.90 -3.03
C LEU A 208 -1.85 17.86 -2.71
N LEU A 209 -1.57 16.95 -1.77
CA LEU A 209 -2.51 15.90 -1.38
C LEU A 209 -3.79 16.49 -0.80
N ARG A 210 -3.69 17.43 0.13
CA ARG A 210 -4.84 18.08 0.78
C ARG A 210 -5.63 19.00 -0.16
N GLU A 211 -4.97 19.68 -1.08
CA GLU A 211 -5.61 20.63 -1.99
C GLU A 211 -6.21 19.97 -3.24
N LYS A 212 -5.61 18.87 -3.73
CA LYS A 212 -5.94 18.30 -5.04
C LYS A 212 -6.45 16.86 -4.97
N ILE A 213 -5.83 15.99 -4.17
CA ILE A 213 -6.19 14.56 -4.16
C ILE A 213 -7.37 14.29 -3.23
N PHE A 214 -7.28 14.66 -1.95
CA PHE A 214 -8.32 14.37 -0.97
C PHE A 214 -9.71 14.90 -1.37
N PRO A 215 -9.86 16.15 -1.86
CA PRO A 215 -11.16 16.64 -2.29
C PRO A 215 -11.80 15.84 -3.44
N CYS A 216 -11.02 15.07 -4.21
CA CYS A 216 -11.53 14.22 -5.28
C CYS A 216 -12.07 12.88 -4.77
N VAL A 217 -11.60 12.38 -3.62
CA VAL A 217 -11.89 11.03 -3.12
C VAL A 217 -13.39 10.76 -2.98
N PRO A 218 -14.23 11.63 -2.36
CA PRO A 218 -15.66 11.35 -2.22
C PRO A 218 -16.36 11.08 -3.55
N ARG A 219 -15.97 11.81 -4.61
CA ARG A 219 -16.52 11.59 -5.95
C ARG A 219 -15.98 10.32 -6.59
N LEU A 220 -14.68 10.03 -6.45
CA LEU A 220 -14.09 8.81 -7.01
C LEU A 220 -14.70 7.53 -6.43
N LEU A 221 -15.15 7.56 -5.17
CA LEU A 221 -15.86 6.45 -4.54
C LEU A 221 -17.28 6.20 -5.09
N LEU A 222 -17.85 7.18 -5.80
CA LEU A 222 -19.17 7.11 -6.43
C LEU A 222 -19.09 6.83 -7.95
N ASP A 223 -17.88 6.82 -8.54
CA ASP A 223 -17.68 6.51 -9.95
C ASP A 223 -17.86 5.00 -10.24
N GLU A 224 -17.94 4.65 -11.52
CA GLU A 224 -17.94 3.25 -11.98
C GLU A 224 -16.55 2.59 -11.81
N ASP A 225 -16.54 1.26 -11.71
CA ASP A 225 -15.29 0.49 -11.63
C ASP A 225 -14.34 0.79 -12.82
N PRO A 226 -13.02 0.82 -12.60
CA PRO A 226 -12.27 0.50 -11.36
C PRO A 226 -11.97 1.69 -10.43
N MET A 227 -12.63 2.84 -10.56
CA MET A 227 -12.26 4.08 -9.86
C MET A 227 -12.36 3.99 -8.33
N PRO A 228 -13.46 3.48 -7.73
CA PRO A 228 -13.58 3.38 -6.27
C PRO A 228 -12.47 2.53 -5.65
N LEU A 229 -12.16 1.37 -6.26
CA LEU A 229 -11.09 0.48 -5.80
C LEU A 229 -9.73 1.18 -5.74
N TYR A 230 -9.38 1.96 -6.76
CA TYR A 230 -8.13 2.69 -6.80
C TYR A 230 -8.09 3.88 -5.84
N ALA A 231 -9.22 4.56 -5.64
CA ALA A 231 -9.32 5.61 -4.62
C ALA A 231 -9.08 5.04 -3.22
N LEU A 232 -9.66 3.88 -2.91
CA LEU A 232 -9.43 3.16 -1.64
C LEU A 232 -7.96 2.72 -1.49
N LYS A 233 -7.37 2.17 -2.55
CA LYS A 233 -5.96 1.75 -2.57
C LYS A 233 -5.02 2.93 -2.31
N LEU A 234 -5.24 4.04 -3.02
CA LEU A 234 -4.47 5.27 -2.87
C LEU A 234 -4.58 5.79 -1.43
N LEU A 235 -5.80 5.99 -0.95
CA LEU A 235 -6.02 6.53 0.39
C LEU A 235 -5.46 5.62 1.47
N GLY A 236 -5.62 4.30 1.34
CA GLY A 236 -5.03 3.33 2.27
C GLY A 236 -3.51 3.45 2.36
N GLY A 237 -2.82 3.54 1.23
CA GLY A 237 -1.37 3.74 1.19
C GLY A 237 -0.92 5.08 1.78
N LEU A 238 -1.68 6.16 1.52
CA LEU A 238 -1.38 7.48 2.09
C LEU A 238 -1.45 7.48 3.63
N LEU A 239 -2.49 6.85 4.18
CA LEU A 239 -2.72 6.76 5.63
C LEU A 239 -1.69 5.87 6.32
N GLU A 240 -1.19 4.84 5.64
CA GLU A 240 -0.13 3.97 6.16
C GLU A 240 1.20 4.70 6.31
N VAL A 241 1.55 5.59 5.36
CA VAL A 241 2.77 6.40 5.44
C VAL A 241 2.65 7.53 6.46
N ASN A 242 1.55 8.28 6.42
CA ASN A 242 1.32 9.40 7.31
C ASN A 242 -0.06 9.30 7.97
N PRO A 243 -0.12 8.77 9.22
CA PRO A 243 -1.36 8.64 9.97
C PRO A 243 -2.11 9.95 10.25
N SER A 244 -1.44 11.12 10.13
CA SER A 244 -2.11 12.41 10.35
C SER A 244 -3.23 12.68 9.34
N TYR A 245 -3.18 12.06 8.15
CA TYR A 245 -4.22 12.17 7.13
C TYR A 245 -5.55 11.55 7.53
N VAL A 246 -5.60 10.73 8.58
CA VAL A 246 -6.87 10.24 9.12
C VAL A 246 -7.79 11.39 9.56
N ARG A 247 -7.22 12.52 10.01
CA ARG A 247 -8.00 13.72 10.34
C ARG A 247 -8.67 14.34 9.11
N ASP A 248 -7.99 14.34 7.97
CA ASP A 248 -8.54 14.82 6.70
C ASP A 248 -9.70 13.90 6.24
N VAL A 249 -9.55 12.58 6.42
CA VAL A 249 -10.59 11.59 6.15
C VAL A 249 -11.83 11.80 7.03
N GLU A 250 -11.64 12.03 8.33
CA GLU A 250 -12.73 12.31 9.27
C GLU A 250 -13.41 13.66 8.93
N ALA A 251 -12.64 14.69 8.59
CA ALA A 251 -13.16 16.01 8.22
C ALA A 251 -14.02 15.96 6.94
N MET A 252 -13.71 15.06 6.00
CA MET A 252 -14.53 14.81 4.81
C MET A 252 -15.76 13.94 5.09
N GLY A 253 -15.92 13.40 6.31
CA GLY A 253 -17.05 12.53 6.65
C GLY A 253 -17.01 11.15 6.00
N LEU A 254 -15.84 10.68 5.56
CA LEU A 254 -15.70 9.42 4.84
C LEU A 254 -15.62 8.20 5.77
N ALA A 255 -15.20 8.37 7.03
CA ALA A 255 -15.03 7.27 7.97
C ALA A 255 -16.29 6.38 8.13
N PRO A 256 -17.51 6.93 8.35
CA PRO A 256 -18.73 6.12 8.39
C PRO A 256 -19.00 5.35 7.08
N GLN A 257 -18.68 5.96 5.92
CA GLN A 257 -18.87 5.32 4.62
C GLN A 257 -17.98 4.08 4.47
N PHE A 258 -16.72 4.15 4.92
CA PHE A 258 -15.82 3.00 4.91
C PHE A 258 -16.29 1.86 5.81
N PHE A 259 -16.89 2.18 6.95
CA PHE A 259 -17.49 1.18 7.82
C PHE A 259 -18.77 0.56 7.21
N GLU A 260 -19.54 1.29 6.41
CA GLU A 260 -20.64 0.71 5.63
C GLU A 260 -20.13 -0.25 4.55
N PHE A 261 -18.99 0.06 3.92
CA PHE A 261 -18.37 -0.79 2.90
C PHE A 261 -17.92 -2.16 3.42
N LEU A 262 -17.81 -2.36 4.73
CA LEU A 262 -17.52 -3.68 5.33
C LEU A 262 -18.69 -4.67 5.24
N SER A 263 -19.88 -4.22 4.86
CA SER A 263 -21.04 -5.10 4.66
C SER A 263 -20.75 -6.12 3.55
N LEU A 264 -21.09 -7.40 3.77
CA LEU A 264 -20.76 -8.51 2.85
C LEU A 264 -21.30 -8.32 1.42
N GLU A 265 -22.43 -7.64 1.26
CA GLU A 265 -23.06 -7.40 -0.04
C GLU A 265 -22.50 -6.15 -0.76
N HIS A 266 -21.62 -5.39 -0.11
CA HIS A 266 -21.14 -4.13 -0.65
C HIS A 266 -19.99 -4.33 -1.65
N ALA A 267 -20.08 -3.71 -2.84
CA ALA A 267 -19.06 -3.85 -3.89
C ALA A 267 -17.65 -3.40 -3.47
N ASN A 268 -17.58 -2.38 -2.61
CA ASN A 268 -16.32 -1.89 -2.02
C ASN A 268 -15.84 -2.69 -0.79
N ASN A 269 -16.45 -3.83 -0.46
CA ASN A 269 -15.93 -4.72 0.56
C ASN A 269 -14.70 -5.48 0.02
N ASN A 270 -13.54 -4.86 0.17
CA ASN A 270 -12.28 -5.39 -0.33
C ASN A 270 -11.15 -5.14 0.67
N VAL A 271 -10.01 -5.78 0.43
CA VAL A 271 -8.81 -5.70 1.30
C VAL A 271 -8.35 -4.26 1.52
N HIS A 272 -8.48 -3.37 0.52
CA HIS A 272 -8.09 -1.97 0.68
C HIS A 272 -9.01 -1.23 1.66
N ASN A 273 -10.32 -1.47 1.60
CA ASN A 273 -11.25 -0.89 2.57
C ASN A 273 -10.99 -1.40 3.99
N ILE A 274 -10.69 -2.69 4.16
CA ILE A 274 -10.38 -3.28 5.48
C ILE A 274 -9.14 -2.61 6.10
N ARG A 275 -8.04 -2.50 5.34
CA ARG A 275 -6.82 -1.83 5.78
C ARG A 275 -7.05 -0.35 6.08
N LEU A 276 -7.89 0.30 5.29
CA LEU A 276 -8.24 1.69 5.50
C LEU A 276 -9.05 1.88 6.79
N CYS A 277 -10.05 1.03 7.04
CA CYS A 277 -10.79 1.02 8.31
C CYS A 277 -9.85 0.82 9.49
N ARG A 278 -8.85 -0.06 9.36
CA ARG A 278 -7.82 -0.26 10.39
C ARG A 278 -7.08 1.03 10.71
N GLN A 279 -6.62 1.77 9.70
CA GLN A 279 -5.91 3.04 9.91
C GLN A 279 -6.81 4.10 10.55
N VAL A 280 -8.08 4.19 10.13
CA VAL A 280 -9.07 5.11 10.70
C VAL A 280 -9.35 4.78 12.17
N ILE A 281 -9.51 3.52 12.54
CA ILE A 281 -9.77 3.13 13.95
C ILE A 281 -8.52 3.31 14.82
N ALA A 282 -7.34 2.96 14.30
CA ALA A 282 -6.08 3.06 15.03
C ALA A 282 -5.71 4.50 15.40
N ASN A 283 -5.92 5.44 14.46
CA ASN A 283 -5.42 6.81 14.56
C ASN A 283 -6.52 7.89 14.62
N GLY A 284 -7.78 7.48 14.46
CA GLY A 284 -8.93 8.39 14.43
C GLY A 284 -9.36 8.89 15.80
N THR A 285 -10.27 9.86 15.75
CA THR A 285 -10.82 10.56 16.92
C THR A 285 -12.23 10.10 17.26
N LEU A 286 -12.86 9.29 16.42
CA LEU A 286 -14.18 8.71 16.70
C LEU A 286 -14.19 7.95 18.05
N PRO A 287 -15.16 8.21 18.94
CA PRO A 287 -15.28 7.50 20.21
C PRO A 287 -15.80 6.08 20.00
N VAL A 288 -15.45 5.15 20.90
CA VAL A 288 -15.92 3.75 20.88
C VAL A 288 -17.45 3.67 20.81
N ALA A 289 -18.17 4.56 21.48
CA ALA A 289 -19.63 4.64 21.42
C ALA A 289 -20.17 4.85 19.99
N ALA A 290 -19.48 5.63 19.15
CA ALA A 290 -19.86 5.82 17.75
C ALA A 290 -19.57 4.55 16.92
N LEU A 291 -18.43 3.89 17.17
CA LEU A 291 -18.10 2.62 16.50
C LEU A 291 -19.12 1.52 16.81
N LEU A 292 -19.60 1.47 18.07
CA LEU A 292 -20.69 0.57 18.49
C LEU A 292 -22.00 0.86 17.74
N GLN A 293 -22.39 2.13 17.64
CA GLN A 293 -23.61 2.51 16.92
C GLN A 293 -23.56 2.15 15.44
N MET A 294 -22.39 2.24 14.81
CA MET A 294 -22.16 1.88 13.41
C MET A 294 -21.98 0.37 13.19
N ARG A 295 -22.01 -0.43 14.27
CA ARG A 295 -21.90 -1.89 14.25
C ARG A 295 -20.63 -2.38 13.54
N VAL A 296 -19.52 -1.68 13.77
CA VAL A 296 -18.25 -1.94 13.07
C VAL A 296 -17.73 -3.32 13.41
N ALA A 297 -17.72 -3.70 14.70
CA ALA A 297 -17.22 -4.99 15.14
C ALA A 297 -18.05 -6.16 14.58
N GLU A 298 -19.39 -6.05 14.54
CA GLU A 298 -20.22 -7.12 13.97
C GLU A 298 -20.02 -7.28 12.46
N LYS A 299 -19.81 -6.18 11.72
CA LYS A 299 -19.47 -6.24 10.30
C LYS A 299 -18.11 -6.92 10.08
N VAL A 300 -17.11 -6.60 10.92
CA VAL A 300 -15.78 -7.23 10.86
C VAL A 300 -15.84 -8.71 11.20
N ALA A 301 -16.57 -9.11 12.24
CA ALA A 301 -16.81 -10.51 12.57
C ALA A 301 -17.50 -11.26 11.42
N ALA A 302 -18.52 -10.65 10.80
CA ALA A 302 -19.18 -11.23 9.63
C ALA A 302 -18.23 -11.41 8.43
N VAL A 303 -17.32 -10.45 8.18
CA VAL A 303 -16.29 -10.57 7.13
C VAL A 303 -15.31 -11.69 7.45
N LEU A 304 -14.87 -11.81 8.71
CA LEU A 304 -14.00 -12.91 9.14
C LEU A 304 -14.67 -14.27 8.95
N GLY A 305 -15.90 -14.43 9.47
CA GLY A 305 -16.67 -15.67 9.33
C GLY A 305 -16.93 -16.04 7.88
N TYR A 306 -17.22 -15.06 7.02
CA TYR A 306 -17.36 -15.30 5.57
C TYR A 306 -16.03 -15.73 4.94
N ALA A 307 -14.93 -15.04 5.25
CA ALA A 307 -13.62 -15.32 4.67
C ALA A 307 -13.10 -16.71 5.06
N THR A 308 -13.31 -17.13 6.30
CA THR A 308 -12.91 -18.47 6.77
C THR A 308 -13.78 -19.56 6.16
N GLN A 309 -15.11 -19.40 6.16
CA GLN A 309 -16.03 -20.40 5.60
C GLN A 309 -15.88 -20.60 4.08
N ASN A 310 -15.52 -19.53 3.36
CA ASN A 310 -15.40 -19.56 1.90
C ASN A 310 -13.94 -19.60 1.40
N ASN A 311 -12.95 -19.73 2.30
CA ASN A 311 -11.51 -19.74 1.99
C ASN A 311 -11.06 -18.51 1.16
N VAL A 312 -11.52 -17.32 1.56
CA VAL A 312 -11.08 -16.05 0.94
C VAL A 312 -9.78 -15.58 1.57
N GLU A 313 -8.70 -16.31 1.27
CA GLU A 313 -7.36 -16.13 1.85
C GLU A 313 -6.88 -14.66 1.94
N PRO A 314 -7.01 -13.82 0.89
CA PRO A 314 -6.48 -12.45 0.94
C PRO A 314 -7.12 -11.55 2.01
N PHE A 315 -8.28 -11.95 2.56
CA PHE A 315 -9.00 -11.18 3.57
C PHE A 315 -8.57 -11.54 5.01
N LEU A 316 -8.04 -12.76 5.24
CA LEU A 316 -7.83 -13.29 6.59
C LEU A 316 -6.87 -12.44 7.42
N GLU A 317 -5.66 -12.17 6.94
CA GLU A 317 -4.72 -11.33 7.67
C GLU A 317 -5.27 -9.90 7.89
N PRO A 318 -5.73 -9.16 6.86
CA PRO A 318 -6.29 -7.82 7.04
C PRO A 318 -7.47 -7.74 8.02
N VAL A 319 -8.39 -8.71 8.00
CA VAL A 319 -9.56 -8.69 8.88
C VAL A 319 -9.17 -9.02 10.32
N LEU A 320 -8.21 -9.93 10.55
CA LEU A 320 -7.66 -10.21 11.87
C LEU A 320 -6.92 -9.00 12.45
N GLU A 321 -6.08 -8.32 11.65
CA GLU A 321 -5.41 -7.10 12.09
C GLU A 321 -6.41 -5.98 12.42
N LEU A 322 -7.53 -5.91 11.69
CA LEU A 322 -8.62 -4.98 11.99
C LEU A 322 -9.32 -5.35 13.30
N SER A 323 -9.64 -6.63 13.53
CA SER A 323 -10.19 -7.12 14.80
C SER A 323 -9.29 -6.76 15.98
N HIS A 324 -8.00 -7.09 15.90
CA HIS A 324 -6.99 -6.70 16.88
C HIS A 324 -7.00 -5.19 17.14
N THR A 325 -7.01 -4.38 16.08
CA THR A 325 -7.02 -2.91 16.19
C THR A 325 -8.28 -2.39 16.90
N ILE A 326 -9.44 -2.99 16.63
CA ILE A 326 -10.70 -2.64 17.30
C ILE A 326 -10.62 -2.93 18.80
N VAL A 327 -10.13 -4.11 19.19
CA VAL A 327 -9.99 -4.45 20.61
C VAL A 327 -8.99 -3.53 21.30
N ARG A 328 -7.84 -3.26 20.68
CA ARG A 328 -6.84 -2.32 21.22
C ARG A 328 -7.41 -0.90 21.36
N ARG A 329 -8.32 -0.48 20.49
CA ARG A 329 -9.02 0.82 20.62
C ARG A 329 -9.98 0.83 21.81
N ASP A 330 -10.74 -0.24 22.02
CA ASP A 330 -11.66 -0.40 23.16
C ASP A 330 -10.89 -0.35 24.50
N VAL A 331 -9.77 -1.09 24.58
CA VAL A 331 -8.89 -1.11 25.77
C VAL A 331 -8.26 0.27 26.05
N ARG A 332 -7.81 1.00 25.03
CA ARG A 332 -7.25 2.35 25.23
C ARG A 332 -8.27 3.35 25.77
N GLU A 333 -9.51 3.29 25.29
CA GLU A 333 -10.58 4.20 25.76
C GLU A 333 -11.00 3.85 27.20
N LEU A 334 -10.95 2.57 27.56
CA LEU A 334 -11.10 2.10 28.93
C LEU A 334 -10.04 2.66 29.88
N GLU A 335 -8.77 2.51 29.53
CA GLU A 335 -7.65 3.00 30.33
C GLU A 335 -7.70 4.53 30.50
N ALA A 336 -8.27 5.25 29.52
CA ALA A 336 -8.48 6.69 29.55
C ALA A 336 -9.68 7.14 30.42
N GLY A 337 -10.39 6.23 31.09
CA GLY A 337 -11.49 6.54 32.01
C GLY A 337 -12.89 6.40 31.41
N GLY A 338 -13.06 5.69 30.29
CA GLY A 338 -14.36 5.35 29.72
C GLY A 338 -15.20 4.46 30.65
N ALA A 339 -16.48 4.79 30.87
CA ALA A 339 -17.35 4.12 31.84
C ALA A 339 -17.92 2.76 31.40
N GLN A 340 -17.72 2.35 30.13
CA GLN A 340 -18.19 1.07 29.58
C GLN A 340 -17.06 0.42 28.78
N GLY A 341 -16.52 -0.66 29.32
CA GLY A 341 -15.39 -1.38 28.73
C GLY A 341 -15.74 -2.70 28.10
N GLY A 342 -15.05 -3.02 27.01
CA GLY A 342 -15.19 -4.31 26.34
C GLY A 342 -16.47 -4.41 25.53
N GLY A 343 -17.14 -3.29 25.27
CA GLY A 343 -18.39 -3.27 24.49
C GLY A 343 -18.15 -3.66 23.03
N LEU A 344 -17.00 -3.32 22.45
CA LEU A 344 -16.61 -3.80 21.13
C LEU A 344 -15.97 -5.18 21.23
N THR A 345 -15.12 -5.41 22.25
CA THR A 345 -14.41 -6.68 22.41
C THR A 345 -15.36 -7.86 22.61
N VAL A 346 -16.46 -7.69 23.34
CA VAL A 346 -17.43 -8.78 23.61
C VAL A 346 -18.05 -9.33 22.33
N LEU A 347 -18.16 -8.50 21.28
CA LEU A 347 -18.72 -8.89 19.99
C LEU A 347 -17.83 -9.88 19.23
N PHE A 348 -16.55 -10.00 19.61
CA PHE A 348 -15.62 -10.98 19.06
C PHE A 348 -15.51 -12.26 19.90
N MET A 349 -16.26 -12.40 21.01
CA MET A 349 -16.24 -13.62 21.81
C MET A 349 -16.73 -14.85 21.04
N ASP A 350 -17.71 -14.66 20.16
CA ASP A 350 -18.22 -15.75 19.31
C ASP A 350 -17.17 -16.22 18.28
N GLU A 351 -16.19 -15.37 17.96
CA GLU A 351 -15.10 -15.67 17.01
C GLU A 351 -13.84 -16.23 17.71
N ALA A 352 -13.85 -16.43 19.03
CA ALA A 352 -12.68 -16.87 19.79
C ALA A 352 -12.10 -18.20 19.28
N ALA A 353 -12.97 -19.17 18.94
CA ALA A 353 -12.56 -20.44 18.36
C ALA A 353 -11.91 -20.25 16.98
N THR A 354 -12.50 -19.41 16.13
CA THR A 354 -11.96 -19.09 14.81
C THR A 354 -10.59 -18.41 14.90
N PHE A 355 -10.38 -17.49 15.85
CA PHE A 355 -9.05 -16.93 16.09
C PHE A 355 -8.05 -18.01 16.51
N LEU A 356 -8.41 -18.90 17.44
CA LEU A 356 -7.50 -19.95 17.88
C LEU A 356 -7.16 -20.93 16.75
N GLU A 357 -8.13 -21.35 15.94
CA GLU A 357 -7.90 -22.21 14.78
C GLU A 357 -6.94 -21.56 13.77
N LEU A 358 -7.13 -20.27 13.48
CA LEU A 358 -6.27 -19.53 12.54
C LEU A 358 -4.84 -19.31 13.07
N THR A 359 -4.55 -19.52 14.36
CA THR A 359 -3.16 -19.50 14.85
C THR A 359 -2.31 -20.60 14.23
N ALA A 360 -2.92 -21.70 13.77
CA ALA A 360 -2.26 -22.81 13.08
C ALA A 360 -2.23 -22.62 11.55
N HIS A 361 -2.56 -21.43 11.03
CA HIS A 361 -2.54 -21.16 9.60
C HIS A 361 -1.13 -21.23 9.00
N ALA A 362 -1.00 -21.67 7.75
CA ALA A 362 0.28 -21.82 7.07
C ALA A 362 0.96 -20.48 6.76
N ASP A 363 0.16 -19.43 6.53
CA ASP A 363 0.65 -18.06 6.39
C ASP A 363 0.98 -17.45 7.77
N GLY A 364 2.23 -17.06 7.96
CA GLY A 364 2.73 -16.50 9.23
C GLY A 364 2.20 -15.10 9.56
N GLY A 365 1.66 -14.36 8.59
CA GLY A 365 0.94 -13.11 8.82
C GLY A 365 -0.41 -13.38 9.46
N VAL A 366 -1.21 -14.26 8.85
CA VAL A 366 -2.51 -14.74 9.37
C VAL A 366 -2.36 -15.32 10.77
N SER A 367 -1.42 -16.27 10.95
CA SER A 367 -1.17 -16.95 12.22
C SER A 367 -0.85 -15.97 13.36
N ARG A 368 0.02 -14.98 13.12
CA ARG A 368 0.35 -13.95 14.13
C ARG A 368 -0.82 -13.01 14.42
N ALA A 369 -1.54 -12.56 13.40
CA ALA A 369 -2.68 -11.67 13.59
C ALA A 369 -3.79 -12.37 14.41
N ALA A 370 -3.99 -13.67 14.18
CA ALA A 370 -4.91 -14.49 14.95
C ALA A 370 -4.46 -14.66 16.41
N ALA A 371 -3.17 -14.93 16.66
CA ALA A 371 -2.63 -15.03 18.01
C ALA A 371 -2.75 -13.71 18.80
N ALA A 372 -2.56 -12.57 18.13
CA ALA A 372 -2.79 -11.26 18.72
C ALA A 372 -4.26 -11.07 19.14
N CYS A 373 -5.22 -11.55 18.34
CA CYS A 373 -6.65 -11.52 18.71
C CYS A 373 -6.94 -12.43 19.92
N VAL A 374 -6.35 -13.63 20.00
CA VAL A 374 -6.51 -14.52 21.17
C VAL A 374 -5.96 -13.85 22.44
N LEU A 375 -4.78 -13.23 22.35
CA LEU A 375 -4.17 -12.49 23.46
C LEU A 375 -5.05 -11.32 23.91
N ASP A 376 -5.59 -10.56 22.97
CA ASP A 376 -6.51 -9.46 23.26
C ASP A 376 -7.75 -9.94 24.04
N LEU A 377 -8.37 -11.04 23.59
CA LEU A 377 -9.57 -11.58 24.23
C LEU A 377 -9.31 -12.01 25.68
N ILE A 378 -8.22 -12.74 25.94
CA ILE A 378 -7.91 -13.17 27.30
C ILE A 378 -7.47 -12.03 28.21
N THR A 379 -6.87 -10.98 27.64
CA THR A 379 -6.48 -9.78 28.40
C THR A 379 -7.71 -9.01 28.87
N VAL A 380 -8.77 -8.92 28.04
CA VAL A 380 -10.00 -8.19 28.38
C VAL A 380 -10.97 -9.03 29.22
N PHE A 381 -11.09 -10.32 28.91
CA PHE A 381 -12.06 -11.24 29.53
C PHE A 381 -11.38 -12.50 30.11
N PRO A 382 -10.44 -12.36 31.07
CA PRO A 382 -9.67 -13.50 31.56
C PRO A 382 -10.54 -14.58 32.19
N GLN A 383 -11.57 -14.20 32.96
CA GLN A 383 -12.47 -15.15 33.62
C GLN A 383 -13.28 -16.01 32.65
N GLN A 384 -13.64 -15.47 31.49
CA GLN A 384 -14.42 -16.17 30.47
C GLN A 384 -13.51 -16.99 29.54
N VAL A 385 -12.36 -16.42 29.17
CA VAL A 385 -11.49 -16.99 28.13
C VAL A 385 -10.48 -17.99 28.70
N ALA A 386 -9.93 -17.77 29.90
CA ALA A 386 -8.90 -18.64 30.46
C ALA A 386 -9.35 -20.11 30.64
N PRO A 387 -10.54 -20.42 31.20
CA PRO A 387 -10.99 -21.81 31.33
C PRO A 387 -11.17 -22.51 29.98
N TRP A 388 -11.62 -21.77 28.97
CA TRP A 388 -11.76 -22.28 27.60
C TRP A 388 -10.41 -22.50 26.93
N LEU A 389 -9.48 -21.55 27.03
CA LEU A 389 -8.15 -21.65 26.42
C LEU A 389 -7.32 -22.81 27.02
N LEU A 390 -7.56 -23.13 28.29
CA LEU A 390 -6.94 -24.26 29.01
C LEU A 390 -7.75 -25.56 28.92
N SER A 391 -8.83 -25.60 28.13
CA SER A 391 -9.56 -26.83 27.85
C SER A 391 -8.74 -27.78 26.98
N ALA A 392 -9.03 -29.09 27.04
CA ALA A 392 -8.28 -30.11 26.30
C ALA A 392 -8.23 -29.83 24.78
N GLU A 393 -9.34 -29.37 24.19
CA GLU A 393 -9.44 -29.05 22.76
C GLU A 393 -8.56 -27.86 22.38
N SER A 394 -8.68 -26.74 23.10
CA SER A 394 -7.89 -25.53 22.82
C SER A 394 -6.40 -25.74 23.08
N VAL A 395 -6.06 -26.46 24.15
CA VAL A 395 -4.67 -26.78 24.51
C VAL A 395 -3.99 -27.62 23.44
N ALA A 396 -4.70 -28.54 22.78
CA ALA A 396 -4.14 -29.32 21.68
C ALA A 396 -3.72 -28.41 20.51
N VAL A 397 -4.54 -27.42 20.16
CA VAL A 397 -4.23 -26.43 19.11
C VAL A 397 -3.02 -25.58 19.51
N VAL A 398 -3.02 -25.03 20.73
CA VAL A 398 -1.90 -24.22 21.24
C VAL A 398 -0.60 -25.01 21.24
N THR A 399 -0.65 -26.29 21.64
CA THR A 399 0.53 -27.17 21.68
C THR A 399 1.10 -27.40 20.28
N ASN A 400 0.24 -27.73 19.31
CA ASN A 400 0.64 -27.87 17.90
C ASN A 400 1.29 -26.59 17.38
N VAL A 401 0.70 -25.43 17.68
CA VAL A 401 1.21 -24.11 17.26
C VAL A 401 2.60 -23.86 17.84
N LEU A 402 2.79 -24.07 19.15
CA LEU A 402 4.07 -23.86 19.82
C LEU A 402 5.17 -24.83 19.35
N GLN A 403 4.79 -26.05 18.96
CA GLN A 403 5.71 -27.05 18.41
C GLN A 403 5.99 -26.83 16.92
N GLY A 404 5.20 -26.01 16.22
CA GLY A 404 5.34 -25.73 14.80
C GLY A 404 4.89 -26.87 13.89
N GLU A 405 4.05 -27.80 14.37
CA GLU A 405 3.64 -28.97 13.57
C GLU A 405 2.78 -28.58 12.35
N HIS A 406 2.07 -27.46 12.45
CA HIS A 406 1.30 -26.86 11.36
C HIS A 406 2.15 -26.28 10.21
N LEU A 407 3.46 -26.07 10.40
CA LEU A 407 4.33 -25.39 9.42
C LEU A 407 4.96 -26.33 8.37
N ALA A 408 4.41 -27.53 8.20
CA ALA A 408 4.96 -28.57 7.32
C ALA A 408 4.88 -28.24 5.81
N PRO A 409 5.82 -28.73 4.95
CA PRO A 409 6.90 -29.66 5.27
C PRO A 409 8.27 -28.97 5.44
N GLY A 410 8.84 -29.01 6.65
CA GLY A 410 10.22 -28.58 6.94
C GLY A 410 10.45 -28.34 8.43
N PRO A 411 11.71 -28.17 8.91
CA PRO A 411 12.01 -27.76 10.27
C PRO A 411 11.68 -26.27 10.42
N ALA A 412 10.41 -25.91 10.28
CA ALA A 412 9.95 -24.55 10.41
C ALA A 412 9.83 -24.24 11.90
N THR A 413 10.85 -23.55 12.42
CA THR A 413 10.81 -23.01 13.76
C THR A 413 9.75 -21.91 13.81
N VAL A 414 8.83 -22.01 14.77
CA VAL A 414 7.85 -20.96 15.05
C VAL A 414 8.59 -19.65 15.28
N SER A 415 8.15 -18.57 14.62
CA SER A 415 8.80 -17.26 14.77
C SER A 415 8.74 -16.78 16.23
N VAL A 416 9.81 -16.11 16.69
CA VAL A 416 9.87 -15.56 18.06
C VAL A 416 8.67 -14.66 18.39
N PRO A 417 8.22 -13.73 17.52
CA PRO A 417 7.04 -12.92 17.80
C PRO A 417 5.76 -13.75 17.99
N MET A 418 5.61 -14.84 17.24
CA MET A 418 4.46 -15.75 17.40
C MET A 418 4.54 -16.50 18.74
N GLN A 419 5.72 -16.99 19.12
CA GLN A 419 5.91 -17.63 20.43
C GLN A 419 5.62 -16.65 21.58
N GLN A 420 6.05 -15.39 21.46
CA GLN A 420 5.77 -14.35 22.46
C GLN A 420 4.27 -14.17 22.67
N LEU A 421 3.50 -13.95 21.60
CA LEU A 421 2.04 -13.78 21.67
C LEU A 421 1.34 -14.97 22.33
N MET A 422 1.68 -16.20 21.92
CA MET A 422 1.06 -17.41 22.47
C MET A 422 1.44 -17.64 23.93
N LEU A 423 2.69 -17.40 24.32
CA LEU A 423 3.13 -17.51 25.71
C LEU A 423 2.54 -16.41 26.60
N GLU A 424 2.31 -15.20 26.07
CA GLU A 424 1.59 -14.13 26.76
C GLU A 424 0.13 -14.51 27.01
N ALA A 425 -0.55 -15.08 26.02
CA ALA A 425 -1.92 -15.55 26.18
C ALA A 425 -2.00 -16.69 27.21
N LEU A 426 -1.08 -17.66 27.14
CA LEU A 426 -0.99 -18.74 28.12
C LEU A 426 -0.66 -18.25 29.53
N ALA A 427 0.24 -17.28 29.66
CA ALA A 427 0.57 -16.69 30.96
C ALA A 427 -0.66 -16.06 31.60
N ALA A 428 -1.43 -15.28 30.83
CA ALA A 428 -2.69 -14.70 31.31
C ALA A 428 -3.71 -15.77 31.71
N ALA A 429 -3.79 -16.88 30.96
CA ALA A 429 -4.70 -17.98 31.28
C ALA A 429 -4.36 -18.70 32.59
N VAL A 430 -3.07 -19.01 32.76
CA VAL A 430 -2.57 -19.79 33.90
C VAL A 430 -2.52 -18.95 35.17
N ASP A 431 -2.40 -17.62 35.05
CA ASP A 431 -2.49 -16.69 36.16
C ASP A 431 -3.94 -16.51 36.68
N GLU A 432 -4.97 -16.86 35.88
CA GLU A 432 -6.37 -16.69 36.26
C GLU A 432 -6.84 -17.75 37.28
N PRO A 433 -7.31 -17.36 38.47
CA PRO A 433 -7.68 -18.30 39.52
C PRO A 433 -8.83 -19.24 39.11
N GLY A 434 -8.59 -20.55 39.23
CA GLY A 434 -9.61 -21.56 38.95
C GLY A 434 -9.86 -21.83 37.47
N ALA A 435 -9.02 -21.29 36.57
CA ALA A 435 -9.12 -21.56 35.13
C ALA A 435 -8.71 -23.00 34.76
N VAL A 436 -7.74 -23.58 35.48
CA VAL A 436 -7.33 -24.98 35.27
C VAL A 436 -8.35 -25.93 35.88
N GLY A 437 -9.01 -26.71 35.01
CA GLY A 437 -9.93 -27.78 35.40
C GLY A 437 -9.20 -29.08 35.77
N ALA A 438 -9.72 -30.21 35.31
CA ALA A 438 -9.07 -31.50 35.50
C ALA A 438 -7.80 -31.63 34.64
N VAL A 439 -6.74 -32.20 35.20
CA VAL A 439 -5.49 -32.47 34.46
C VAL A 439 -5.77 -33.47 33.34
N SER A 440 -5.58 -33.04 32.09
CA SER A 440 -5.75 -33.87 30.89
C SER A 440 -4.39 -34.23 30.27
N ASN A 441 -4.38 -35.21 29.35
CA ASN A 441 -3.15 -35.58 28.63
C ASN A 441 -2.64 -34.43 27.75
N GLU A 442 -3.55 -33.64 27.20
CA GLU A 442 -3.26 -32.46 26.38
C GLU A 442 -2.57 -31.38 27.22
N LEU A 443 -3.00 -31.17 28.47
CA LEU A 443 -2.35 -30.24 29.40
C LEU A 443 -0.92 -30.68 29.73
N VAL A 444 -0.67 -32.00 29.84
CA VAL A 444 0.69 -32.56 30.02
C VAL A 444 1.54 -32.31 28.77
N ALA A 445 1.00 -32.51 27.58
CA ALA A 445 1.70 -32.23 26.33
C ALA A 445 2.07 -30.74 26.19
N LEU A 446 1.17 -29.84 26.58
CA LEU A 446 1.45 -28.40 26.64
C LEU A 446 2.57 -28.08 27.61
N TYR A 447 2.53 -28.65 28.82
CA TYR A 447 3.61 -28.49 29.79
C TYR A 447 4.97 -28.93 29.21
N GLU A 448 5.03 -30.07 28.52
CA GLU A 448 6.26 -30.53 27.89
C GLU A 448 6.76 -29.60 26.78
N ALA A 449 5.86 -29.12 25.93
CA ALA A 449 6.17 -28.16 24.87
C ALA A 449 6.72 -26.84 25.45
N VAL A 450 6.03 -26.25 26.43
CA VAL A 450 6.43 -25.00 27.09
C VAL A 450 7.75 -25.19 27.87
N ARG A 451 7.93 -26.33 28.55
CA ARG A 451 9.19 -26.66 29.23
C ARG A 451 10.36 -26.76 28.26
N HIS A 452 10.15 -27.34 27.08
CA HIS A 452 11.16 -27.40 26.03
C HIS A 452 11.55 -25.98 25.57
N ILE A 453 10.58 -25.10 25.32
CA ILE A 453 10.84 -23.70 24.98
C ILE A 453 11.63 -22.99 26.09
N GLY A 454 11.27 -23.19 27.37
CA GLY A 454 12.01 -22.61 28.50
C GLY A 454 13.47 -23.08 28.59
N ALA A 455 13.75 -24.32 28.16
CA ALA A 455 15.09 -24.91 28.19
C ALA A 455 15.96 -24.50 27.00
N SER A 456 15.42 -24.55 25.78
CA SER A 456 16.18 -24.49 24.52
C SER A 456 15.67 -23.45 23.51
N GLY A 457 14.61 -22.70 23.83
CA GLY A 457 14.05 -21.65 22.97
C GLY A 457 14.92 -20.39 22.89
N ASP A 458 14.41 -19.36 22.20
CA ASP A 458 15.07 -18.07 22.10
C ASP A 458 15.17 -17.38 23.48
N LEU A 459 16.27 -16.63 23.71
CA LEU A 459 16.53 -15.98 24.99
C LEU A 459 15.42 -15.02 25.43
N SER A 460 14.69 -14.42 24.49
CA SER A 460 13.60 -13.48 24.79
C SER A 460 12.35 -14.16 25.38
N VAL A 461 12.07 -15.42 25.02
CA VAL A 461 10.85 -16.15 25.44
C VAL A 461 11.07 -17.13 26.59
N ARG A 462 12.33 -17.58 26.77
CA ARG A 462 12.69 -18.59 27.79
C ARG A 462 12.22 -18.27 29.21
N PRO A 463 12.38 -17.04 29.74
CA PRO A 463 11.97 -16.75 31.11
C PRO A 463 10.47 -16.94 31.34
N GLN A 464 9.66 -16.50 30.37
CA GLN A 464 8.21 -16.60 30.44
C GLN A 464 7.75 -18.05 30.28
N ALA A 465 8.31 -18.80 29.32
CA ALA A 465 8.02 -20.21 29.17
C ALA A 465 8.37 -21.02 30.44
N ALA A 466 9.53 -20.75 31.05
CA ALA A 466 9.91 -21.40 32.31
C ALA A 466 8.93 -21.11 33.46
N ARG A 467 8.42 -19.86 33.55
CA ARG A 467 7.41 -19.46 34.54
C ARG A 467 6.11 -20.24 34.35
N ILE A 468 5.60 -20.28 33.13
CA ILE A 468 4.36 -21.00 32.77
C ILE A 468 4.51 -22.50 33.07
N ALA A 469 5.63 -23.10 32.67
CA ALA A 469 5.90 -24.51 32.94
C ALA A 469 5.90 -24.83 34.46
N ALA A 470 6.45 -23.94 35.29
CA ALA A 470 6.45 -24.10 36.74
C ALA A 470 5.03 -24.04 37.34
N GLN A 471 4.18 -23.13 36.83
CA GLN A 471 2.78 -23.04 37.26
C GLN A 471 1.97 -24.26 36.82
N LEU A 472 2.09 -24.68 35.56
CA LEU A 472 1.45 -25.90 35.05
C LEU A 472 1.85 -27.14 35.85
N ALA A 473 3.13 -27.28 36.20
CA ALA A 473 3.59 -28.37 37.06
C ALA A 473 2.95 -28.33 38.46
N GLY A 474 2.66 -27.14 38.99
CA GLY A 474 1.96 -26.96 40.26
C GLY A 474 0.51 -27.44 40.23
N PHE A 475 -0.19 -27.30 39.10
CA PHE A 475 -1.56 -27.81 38.93
C PHE A 475 -1.64 -29.33 38.74
N MET A 476 -0.52 -29.97 38.38
CA MET A 476 -0.43 -31.42 38.14
C MET A 476 -0.03 -32.22 39.40
N GLN A 477 0.32 -31.54 40.49
CA GLN A 477 0.64 -32.13 41.80
C GLN A 477 -0.60 -32.15 42.69
#